data_AF-A0A9D6QZ28-F1
#
_entry.id   AF-A0A9D6QZ28-F1
#
_cell.length_a   1.000
_cell.length_b   1.000
_cell.length_c   1.000
_cell.angle_alpha   90.00
_cell.angle_beta   90.00
_cell.angle_gamma   90.00
#
_symmetry.space_group_name_H-M   'P 1'
#
loop_
_entity.id
_entity.type
_entity.pdbx_description
1 polymer ?
#
loop_
_entity_poly.entity_id
_entity_poly.type
_entity_poly.pdbx_seq_one_letter_code
_entity_poly.pdbx_strand_id
1 'polypeptide(L)'
;MSSIWGTCQTGLAITTVLAYLSSFDYTSGSGKKTRQFNFLVETAPGDEVKLEPSEHQAYHLAALSDEAFDTLNISDATKAVLKTAAQQ
;
A
#
# COMPACT_ATOMS: atom_id res chain seq x y z
N MET A 1 16.37 9.08 -22.39
CA MET A 1 15.53 7.87 -22.30
C MET A 1 14.54 8.09 -21.16
N SER A 2 13.28 8.38 -21.48
CA SER A 2 12.22 8.57 -20.49
C SER A 2 11.60 7.19 -20.22
N SER A 3 11.77 6.67 -19.01
CA SER A 3 11.15 5.42 -18.58
C SER A 3 9.65 5.64 -18.35
N ILE A 4 8.82 4.97 -19.14
CA ILE A 4 7.35 5.04 -19.14
C ILE A 4 6.74 4.19 -18.00
N TRP A 5 7.42 4.10 -16.87
CA TRP A 5 6.82 3.55 -15.65
C TRP A 5 6.61 4.73 -14.73
N GLY A 6 5.35 5.17 -14.59
CA GLY A 6 4.98 6.15 -13.57
C GLY A 6 5.48 5.64 -12.23
N THR A 7 6.29 6.44 -11.55
CA THR A 7 6.80 6.09 -10.23
C THR A 7 5.64 5.80 -9.30
N CYS A 8 5.68 4.67 -8.60
CA CYS A 8 4.84 4.44 -7.43
C CYS A 8 4.95 5.66 -6.50
N GLN A 9 3.88 6.06 -5.79
CA GLN A 9 3.91 7.20 -4.86
C GLN A 9 5.03 7.11 -3.79
N THR A 10 5.60 5.92 -3.61
CA THR A 10 6.71 5.62 -2.69
C THR A 10 8.08 5.57 -3.36
N GLY A 11 8.18 5.77 -4.67
CA GLY A 11 9.43 5.67 -5.44
C GLY A 11 10.01 4.25 -5.56
N LEU A 12 9.39 3.24 -4.93
CA LEU A 12 9.86 1.86 -4.95
C LEU A 12 9.57 1.19 -6.30
N ALA A 13 10.55 0.46 -6.83
CA ALA A 13 10.35 -0.39 -8.00
C ALA A 13 9.80 -1.76 -7.57
N ILE A 14 8.60 -2.10 -8.03
CA ILE A 14 8.04 -3.45 -7.84
C ILE A 14 8.79 -4.42 -8.75
N THR A 15 9.39 -5.46 -8.16
CA THR A 15 10.09 -6.51 -8.89
C THR A 15 9.19 -7.70 -9.21
N THR A 16 8.34 -8.07 -8.25
CA THR A 16 7.46 -9.25 -8.34
C THR A 16 6.11 -8.97 -7.69
N VAL A 17 5.02 -9.43 -8.31
CA VAL A 17 3.71 -9.57 -7.63
C VAL A 17 3.60 -10.99 -7.11
N LEU A 18 3.63 -11.16 -5.80
CA LEU A 18 3.58 -12.47 -5.14
C LEU A 18 2.16 -13.03 -5.11
N ALA A 19 1.18 -12.19 -4.77
CA ALA A 19 -0.22 -12.61 -4.66
C ALA A 19 -1.18 -11.44 -4.88
N TYR A 20 -2.35 -11.74 -5.43
CA TYR A 20 -3.52 -10.88 -5.30
C TYR A 20 -4.23 -11.24 -3.98
N LEU A 21 -4.40 -10.26 -3.09
CA LEU A 21 -4.95 -10.49 -1.76
C LEU A 21 -6.48 -10.38 -1.75
N SER A 22 -7.01 -9.26 -2.27
CA SER A 22 -8.45 -8.99 -2.33
C SER A 22 -8.74 -7.64 -2.99
N SER A 23 -10.03 -7.32 -3.14
CA SER A 23 -10.52 -5.99 -3.48
C SER A 23 -11.75 -5.62 -2.66
N PHE A 24 -11.97 -4.33 -2.47
CA PHE A 24 -13.20 -3.81 -1.88
C PHE A 24 -13.60 -2.48 -2.51
N ASP A 25 -14.90 -2.19 -2.44
CA ASP A 25 -15.48 -0.95 -2.95
C ASP A 25 -15.63 0.08 -1.85
N TYR A 26 -15.38 1.35 -2.17
CA TYR A 26 -15.62 2.48 -1.29
C TYR A 26 -16.03 3.71 -2.09
N THR A 27 -16.62 4.70 -1.39
CA THR A 27 -16.88 6.01 -2.00
C THR A 27 -15.73 6.94 -1.63
N SER A 28 -15.07 7.53 -2.63
CA SER A 28 -13.97 8.47 -2.39
C SER A 28 -14.47 9.76 -1.73
N GLY A 29 -13.54 10.58 -1.21
CA GLY A 29 -13.88 11.92 -0.68
C GLY A 29 -14.54 12.85 -1.72
N SER A 30 -14.39 12.57 -3.02
CA SER A 30 -15.05 13.28 -4.12
C SER A 30 -16.40 12.67 -4.54
N GLY A 31 -16.92 11.68 -3.81
CA GLY A 31 -18.21 11.03 -4.07
C GLY A 31 -18.18 9.96 -5.16
N LYS A 32 -17.00 9.62 -5.70
CA LYS A 32 -16.88 8.61 -6.77
C LYS A 32 -16.88 7.20 -6.18
N LYS A 33 -17.63 6.29 -6.81
CA LYS A 33 -17.52 4.85 -6.53
C LYS A 33 -16.17 4.36 -7.02
N THR A 34 -15.37 3.84 -6.09
CA THR A 34 -14.00 3.42 -6.32
C THR A 34 -13.85 1.98 -5.85
N ARG A 35 -13.04 1.19 -6.57
CA ARG A 35 -12.59 -0.14 -6.14
C ARG A 35 -11.11 -0.09 -5.85
N GLN A 36 -10.71 -0.56 -4.67
CA GLN A 36 -9.32 -0.77 -4.34
C GLN A 36 -8.94 -2.23 -4.61
N PHE A 37 -7.84 -2.44 -5.32
CA PHE A 37 -7.22 -3.76 -5.53
C PHE A 37 -5.94 -3.85 -4.71
N ASN A 38 -5.73 -4.99 -4.05
CA ASN A 38 -4.62 -5.14 -3.12
C ASN A 38 -3.76 -6.34 -3.52
N PHE A 39 -2.46 -6.12 -3.56
CA PHE A 39 -1.46 -7.09 -3.99
C PHE A 39 -0.34 -7.17 -2.95
N LEU A 40 0.17 -8.37 -2.74
CA LEU A 40 1.43 -8.60 -2.05
C LEU A 40 2.55 -8.57 -3.10
N VAL A 41 3.59 -7.79 -2.85
CA VAL A 41 4.66 -7.53 -3.83
C VAL A 41 6.03 -7.57 -3.18
N GLU A 42 7.06 -7.81 -3.98
CA GLU A 42 8.46 -7.57 -3.65
C GLU A 42 8.94 -6.30 -4.34
N THR A 43 9.88 -5.61 -3.70
CA THR A 43 10.54 -4.43 -4.26
C THR A 43 12.03 -4.66 -4.41
N ALA A 44 12.68 -3.85 -5.24
CA ALA A 44 14.12 -3.95 -5.44
C ALA A 44 14.88 -3.73 -4.10
N PRO A 45 15.88 -4.57 -3.79
CA PRO A 45 16.64 -4.45 -2.55
C PRO A 45 17.45 -3.15 -2.55
N GLY A 46 17.42 -2.44 -1.42
CA GLY A 46 18.13 -1.17 -1.25
C GLY A 46 17.39 0.07 -1.78
N ASP A 47 16.19 -0.09 -2.34
CA ASP A 47 15.34 1.06 -2.65
C ASP A 47 14.88 1.76 -1.36
N GLU A 48 14.96 3.09 -1.37
CA GLU A 48 14.47 3.94 -0.30
C GLU A 48 13.06 4.45 -0.64
N VAL A 49 12.20 4.51 0.37
CA VAL A 49 10.86 5.11 0.21
C VAL A 49 11.03 6.61 -0.02
N LYS A 50 10.63 7.07 -1.20
CA LYS A 50 10.56 8.49 -1.58
C LYS A 50 9.10 8.90 -1.65
N LEU A 51 8.72 9.84 -0.80
CA LEU A 51 7.37 10.39 -0.77
C LEU A 51 7.32 11.71 -1.51
N GLU A 52 6.26 11.93 -2.28
CA GLU A 52 5.94 13.25 -2.81
C GLU A 52 5.38 14.14 -1.69
N PRO A 53 6.08 15.21 -1.25
CA PRO A 53 5.70 15.98 -0.07
C PRO A 53 4.34 16.67 -0.18
N SER A 54 3.88 16.90 -1.41
CA SER A 54 2.57 17.49 -1.68
C SER A 54 1.40 16.52 -1.46
N GLU A 55 1.67 15.22 -1.45
CA GLU A 55 0.67 14.17 -1.26
C GLU A 55 0.82 13.49 0.10
N HIS A 56 2.06 13.22 0.53
CA HIS A 56 2.38 12.48 1.74
C HIS A 56 3.48 13.15 2.56
N GLN A 57 3.33 13.15 3.88
CA GLN A 57 4.28 13.79 4.80
C GLN A 57 5.30 12.82 5.43
N ALA A 58 4.95 11.55 5.58
CA ALA A 58 5.78 10.51 6.20
C ALA A 58 5.23 9.11 5.89
N TYR A 59 6.09 8.12 6.11
CA TYR A 59 5.74 6.71 6.08
C TYR A 59 6.27 6.02 7.33
N HIS A 60 5.65 4.91 7.70
CA HIS A 60 6.10 4.04 8.77
C HIS A 60 6.03 2.59 8.32
N LEU A 61 7.02 1.80 8.70
CA LEU A 61 6.94 0.35 8.61
C LEU A 61 6.34 -0.17 9.91
N ALA A 62 5.19 -0.82 9.80
CA ALA A 62 4.49 -1.40 10.94
C ALA A 62 4.44 -2.91 10.80
N ALA A 63 4.87 -3.62 11.84
CA ALA A 63 4.61 -5.06 11.94
C ALA A 63 3.16 -5.28 12.37
N LEU A 64 2.51 -6.31 11.84
CA LEU A 64 1.13 -6.63 12.21
C LEU A 64 0.98 -7.10 13.66
N SER A 65 2.08 -7.53 14.27
CA SER A 65 2.16 -7.90 15.68
C SER A 65 2.36 -6.70 16.61
N ASP A 66 2.60 -5.51 16.07
CA ASP A 66 2.79 -4.30 16.88
C ASP A 66 1.45 -3.80 17.42
N GLU A 67 1.38 -3.47 18.71
CA GLU A 67 0.18 -2.89 19.32
C GLU A 67 -0.24 -1.59 18.62
N ALA A 68 0.73 -0.86 18.05
CA ALA A 68 0.48 0.33 17.26
C ALA A 68 -0.42 0.05 16.03
N PHE A 69 -0.39 -1.17 15.48
CA PHE A 69 -1.20 -1.56 14.32
C PHE A 69 -2.71 -1.38 14.58
N ASP A 70 -3.18 -1.74 15.77
CA ASP A 70 -4.60 -1.66 16.12
C ASP A 70 -5.07 -0.20 16.23
N THR A 71 -4.15 0.70 16.55
CA THR A 71 -4.41 2.15 16.70
C THR A 71 -4.30 2.94 15.39
N LEU A 72 -3.84 2.32 14.29
CA LEU A 72 -3.72 3.00 13.01
C LEU A 72 -5.09 3.49 12.51
N ASN A 73 -5.12 4.76 12.08
CA ASN A 73 -6.28 5.38 11.44
C ASN A 73 -6.43 4.91 9.98
N ILE A 74 -6.73 3.62 9.82
CA ILE A 74 -6.99 2.96 8.54
C ILE A 74 -8.33 2.23 8.62
N SER A 75 -8.98 2.06 7.46
CA SER A 75 -10.29 1.40 7.41
C SER A 75 -10.23 -0.08 7.83
N ASP A 76 -11.33 -0.60 8.36
CA ASP A 76 -11.44 -2.02 8.70
C ASP A 76 -11.22 -2.93 7.49
N ALA A 77 -11.64 -2.49 6.31
CA ALA A 77 -11.39 -3.20 5.05
C ALA A 77 -9.88 -3.31 4.78
N THR A 78 -9.13 -2.23 4.94
CA THR A 78 -7.65 -2.25 4.83
C THR A 78 -7.03 -3.17 5.88
N LYS A 79 -7.48 -3.12 7.14
CA LYS A 79 -7.00 -4.02 8.20
C LYS A 79 -7.21 -5.50 7.84
N ALA A 80 -8.36 -5.84 7.26
CA ALA A 80 -8.66 -7.21 6.82
C ALA A 80 -7.71 -7.70 5.71
N VAL A 81 -7.38 -6.83 4.73
CA VAL A 81 -6.40 -7.15 3.70
C VAL A 81 -5.02 -7.42 4.29
N LEU A 82 -4.55 -6.56 5.21
CA LEU A 82 -3.25 -6.70 5.83
C LEU A 82 -3.13 -7.99 6.65
N LYS A 83 -4.20 -8.37 7.36
CA LYS A 83 -4.27 -9.67 8.06
C LYS A 83 -4.20 -10.87 7.11
N THR A 84 -4.76 -10.75 5.90
CA THR A 84 -4.68 -11.79 4.86
C THR A 84 -3.24 -11.98 4.37
N ALA A 85 -2.50 -10.87 4.20
CA ALA A 85 -1.10 -10.92 3.81
C ALA A 85 -0.22 -11.67 4.83
N ALA A 86 -0.55 -11.56 6.13
CA ALA A 86 0.17 -12.23 7.22
C ALA A 86 0.05 -13.76 7.23
N GLN A 87 -0.93 -14.30 6.51
CA GLN A 87 -1.27 -15.72 6.50
C GLN A 87 -0.73 -16.44 5.26
N GLN A 88 -0.07 -15.72 4.35
CA GLN A 88 0.64 -16.28 3.20
C GLN A 88 2.00 -16.84 3.65
#